data_AF-A0A015K6E0-F1
#
_entry.id   AF-A0A015K6E0-F1
#
_cell.length_a   1.000
_cell.length_b   1.000
_cell.length_c   1.000
_cell.angle_alpha   90.00
_cell.angle_beta   90.00
_cell.angle_gamma   90.00
#
_symmetry.space_group_name_H-M   'P 1'
#
loop_
_entity.id
_entity.type
_entity.pdbx_description
1 polymer ?
#
loop_
_entity_poly.entity_id
_entity_poly.type
_entity_poly.pdbx_seq_one_letter_code
_entity_poly.pdbx_strand_id
1 'polypeptide(L)'
;MFSQLKKSTGVQPLIIITDSDPAVDAAIRQIFPLTYPIHCAYHITQNLHKNLRKLINEDYENFLTAFYSCRNSIAEEVFQIKFDYLIRDYPSAKPYLEFLYRTKTYWAHCFTKFKFTGGMIASSRVESVNACLKRLLHNSNVPLCDLMTEIQRLLDMQDKENEYNYWRLSIHCLRNQTNTNFLFTRVDQCLNQFLTPTILKVHHDEMRQSLYYTRTPDI
;
A
#
# COMPACT_ATOMS: atom_id res chain seq x y z
N MET A 1 8.30 -19.90 10.08
CA MET A 1 8.15 -19.16 8.80
C MET A 1 9.50 -18.74 8.21
N PHE A 2 10.24 -17.79 8.81
CA PHE A 2 11.49 -17.25 8.23
C PHE A 2 12.58 -18.30 7.96
N SER A 3 12.72 -19.32 8.81
CA SER A 3 13.67 -20.42 8.56
C SER A 3 13.34 -21.21 7.29
N GLN A 4 12.05 -21.37 6.96
CA GLN A 4 11.63 -22.03 5.72
C GLN A 4 11.90 -21.13 4.51
N LEU A 5 11.60 -19.82 4.61
CA LEU A 5 11.93 -18.85 3.57
C LEU A 5 13.44 -18.91 3.22
N LYS A 6 14.30 -18.87 4.25
CA LYS A 6 15.76 -18.95 4.08
C LYS A 6 16.19 -20.26 3.41
N LYS A 7 15.59 -21.39 3.78
CA LYS A 7 15.88 -22.70 3.18
C LYS A 7 15.44 -22.78 1.72
N SER A 8 14.27 -22.26 1.39
CA SER A 8 13.69 -22.37 0.05
C SER A 8 14.32 -21.42 -0.96
N THR A 9 14.68 -20.20 -0.54
CA THR A 9 15.22 -19.20 -1.46
C THR A 9 16.75 -19.08 -1.41
N GLY A 10 17.37 -19.41 -0.27
CA GLY A 10 18.77 -19.11 -0.01
C GLY A 10 19.08 -17.60 0.09
N VAL A 11 18.06 -16.74 -0.01
CA VAL A 11 18.20 -15.29 -0.09
C VAL A 11 17.97 -14.66 1.28
N GLN A 12 18.83 -13.71 1.63
CA GLN A 12 18.63 -12.82 2.76
C GLN A 12 18.12 -11.45 2.27
N PRO A 13 16.88 -11.06 2.57
CA PRO A 13 16.36 -9.75 2.18
C PRO A 13 17.14 -8.62 2.87
N LEU A 14 17.33 -7.48 2.20
CA LEU A 14 17.91 -6.30 2.86
C LEU A 14 16.92 -5.68 3.85
N ILE A 15 15.63 -5.70 3.51
CA ILE A 15 14.54 -5.07 4.26
C ILE A 15 13.36 -6.04 4.32
N ILE A 16 12.70 -6.10 5.48
CA ILE A 16 11.39 -6.74 5.63
C ILE A 16 10.44 -5.72 6.24
N ILE A 17 9.27 -5.53 5.62
CA ILE A 17 8.19 -4.73 6.19
C ILE A 17 7.29 -5.64 7.04
N THR A 18 7.03 -5.27 8.29
CA THR A 18 6.27 -6.07 9.27
C THR A 18 5.21 -5.21 9.96
N ASP A 19 4.20 -5.84 10.53
CA ASP A 19 3.13 -5.27 11.36
C ASP A 19 3.60 -4.77 12.74
N SER A 20 4.89 -4.81 13.04
CA SER A 20 5.51 -4.36 14.31
C SER A 20 5.32 -5.34 15.48
N ASP A 21 5.07 -6.62 15.19
CA ASP A 21 4.98 -7.66 16.21
C ASP A 21 6.37 -7.97 16.82
N PRO A 22 6.53 -7.93 18.17
CA PRO A 22 7.81 -8.18 18.82
C PRO A 22 8.40 -9.57 18.55
N ALA A 23 7.56 -10.61 18.40
CA ALA A 23 8.03 -11.95 18.09
C ALA A 23 8.50 -12.07 16.64
N VAL A 24 7.83 -11.38 15.71
CA VAL A 24 8.28 -11.26 14.31
C VAL A 24 9.62 -10.52 14.23
N ASP A 25 9.75 -9.38 14.92
CA ASP A 25 10.99 -8.61 15.01
C ASP A 25 12.16 -9.45 15.56
N ALA A 26 11.90 -10.26 16.60
CA ALA A 26 12.89 -11.16 17.18
C ALA A 26 13.28 -12.27 16.20
N ALA A 27 12.30 -12.86 15.51
CA ALA A 27 12.54 -13.92 14.55
C ALA A 27 13.31 -13.43 13.30
N ILE A 28 13.03 -12.22 12.82
CA ILE A 28 13.82 -11.59 11.74
C ILE A 28 15.28 -11.46 12.17
N ARG A 29 15.53 -10.88 13.36
CA ARG A 29 16.90 -10.69 13.87
C ARG A 29 17.65 -12.01 14.06
N GLN A 30 16.95 -13.06 14.48
CA GLN A 30 17.55 -14.38 14.68
C GLN A 30 17.91 -15.08 13.37
N ILE A 31 17.01 -15.04 12.37
CA ILE A 31 17.19 -15.82 11.13
C ILE A 31 17.95 -15.04 10.05
N PHE A 32 17.74 -13.72 10.01
CA PHE A 32 18.31 -12.78 9.04
C PHE A 32 18.99 -11.59 9.73
N PRO A 33 20.18 -11.77 10.32
CA PRO A 33 20.83 -10.76 11.18
C PRO A 33 21.22 -9.45 10.48
N LEU A 34 21.31 -9.46 9.14
CA LEU A 34 21.61 -8.27 8.31
C LEU A 34 20.36 -7.63 7.71
N THR A 35 19.18 -8.19 7.96
CA THR A 35 17.92 -7.66 7.45
C THR A 35 17.40 -6.57 8.38
N TYR A 36 17.01 -5.44 7.79
CA TYR A 36 16.42 -4.34 8.54
C TYR A 36 14.89 -4.45 8.57
N PRO A 37 14.25 -4.57 9.76
CA PRO A 37 12.81 -4.52 9.85
C PRO A 37 12.31 -3.07 9.71
N ILE A 38 11.27 -2.88 8.90
CA ILE A 38 10.51 -1.63 8.83
C ILE A 38 9.09 -1.91 9.30
N HIS A 39 8.66 -1.16 10.29
CA HIS A 39 7.31 -1.22 10.83
C HIS A 39 6.35 -0.51 9.89
N CYS A 40 5.33 -1.24 9.45
CA CYS A 40 4.35 -0.82 8.46
C CYS A 40 3.52 0.36 8.96
N ALA A 41 3.52 1.48 8.22
CA ALA A 41 2.77 2.69 8.60
C ALA A 41 1.28 2.41 8.79
N TYR A 42 0.68 1.58 7.95
CA TYR A 42 -0.73 1.19 8.07
C TYR A 42 -1.02 0.51 9.42
N HIS A 43 -0.20 -0.46 9.83
CA HIS A 43 -0.39 -1.18 11.09
C HIS A 43 -0.14 -0.29 12.31
N ILE A 44 0.84 0.60 12.24
CA ILE A 44 1.03 1.64 13.27
C ILE A 44 -0.26 2.44 13.42
N THR A 45 -0.85 2.88 12.31
CA THR A 45 -2.09 3.65 12.31
C THR A 45 -3.29 2.86 12.84
N GLN A 46 -3.44 1.59 12.48
CA GLN A 46 -4.44 0.70 13.08
C GLN A 46 -4.25 0.60 14.61
N ASN A 47 -3.00 0.46 15.07
CA ASN A 47 -2.70 0.40 16.49
C ASN A 47 -2.96 1.74 17.20
N LEU A 48 -2.71 2.89 16.55
CA LEU A 48 -3.10 4.20 17.07
C LEU A 48 -4.62 4.31 17.20
N HIS A 49 -5.38 3.90 16.18
CA HIS A 49 -6.84 3.90 16.25
C HIS A 49 -7.35 3.04 17.40
N LYS A 50 -6.80 1.84 17.56
CA LYS A 50 -7.21 0.88 18.60
C LYS A 50 -6.92 1.39 20.01
N ASN A 51 -5.76 1.99 20.24
CA ASN A 51 -5.30 2.35 21.59
C ASN A 51 -5.64 3.78 22.00
N LEU A 52 -5.72 4.71 21.04
CA LEU A 52 -5.78 6.14 21.34
C LEU A 52 -7.07 6.83 20.87
N ARG A 53 -7.83 6.26 19.92
CA ARG A 53 -9.01 6.97 19.37
C ARG A 53 -10.07 7.28 20.43
N LYS A 54 -10.42 6.28 21.23
CA LYS A 54 -11.39 6.49 22.32
C LYS A 54 -10.83 7.39 23.43
N LEU A 55 -9.51 7.37 23.63
CA LEU A 55 -8.85 8.09 24.72
C LEU A 55 -8.68 9.58 24.43
N ILE A 56 -8.36 9.94 23.19
CA ILE A 56 -8.19 11.34 22.74
C ILE A 56 -9.55 11.92 22.29
N ASN A 57 -10.48 11.06 21.86
CA ASN A 57 -11.85 11.42 21.47
C ASN A 57 -11.88 12.47 20.34
N GLU A 58 -12.40 13.68 20.61
CA GLU A 58 -12.63 14.71 19.60
C GLU A 58 -11.35 15.22 18.95
N ASP A 59 -10.24 15.29 19.69
CA ASP A 59 -8.97 15.82 19.18
C ASP A 59 -8.12 14.76 18.44
N TYR A 60 -8.67 13.56 18.20
CA TYR A 60 -7.92 12.44 17.63
C TYR A 60 -7.39 12.71 16.21
N GLU A 61 -8.13 13.45 15.39
CA GLU A 61 -7.69 13.75 14.02
C GLU A 61 -6.52 14.76 13.99
N ASN A 62 -6.55 15.74 14.90
CA ASN A 62 -5.43 16.67 15.10
C ASN A 62 -4.20 15.93 15.64
N PHE A 63 -4.40 15.04 16.62
CA PHE A 63 -3.37 14.13 17.10
C PHE A 63 -2.75 13.33 15.95
N LEU A 64 -3.58 12.71 15.11
CA LEU A 64 -3.10 11.86 14.03
C LEU A 64 -2.27 12.67 13.02
N THR A 65 -2.70 13.89 12.71
CA THR A 65 -1.98 14.83 11.85
C THR A 65 -0.63 15.24 12.46
N ALA A 66 -0.61 15.59 13.75
CA ALA A 66 0.62 15.89 14.49
C ALA A 66 1.56 14.67 14.53
N PHE A 67 1.01 13.48 14.73
CA PHE A 67 1.76 12.21 14.74
C PHE A 67 2.44 11.98 13.39
N TYR A 68 1.73 12.13 12.27
CA TYR A 68 2.34 11.96 10.95
C TYR A 68 3.35 13.05 10.62
N SER A 69 3.11 14.29 11.04
CA SER A 69 4.09 15.38 10.93
C SER A 69 5.38 15.06 11.70
N CYS A 70 5.27 14.44 12.88
CA CYS A 70 6.39 13.95 13.65
C CYS A 70 7.08 12.78 12.95
N ARG A 71 6.34 11.71 12.64
CA ARG A 71 6.83 10.48 11.98
C ARG A 71 7.60 10.78 10.71
N ASN A 72 7.09 11.68 9.88
CA ASN A 72 7.64 11.98 8.56
C ASN A 72 8.79 13.01 8.60
N SER A 73 9.27 13.37 9.79
CA SER A 73 10.42 14.26 9.94
C SER A 73 11.66 13.69 9.26
N ILE A 74 12.37 14.54 8.52
CA ILE A 74 13.57 14.16 7.76
C ILE A 74 14.78 14.09 8.68
N ALA A 75 14.89 15.00 9.64
CA ALA A 75 16.00 15.10 10.60
C ALA A 75 15.61 14.52 11.96
N GLU A 76 16.58 13.91 12.66
CA GLU A 76 16.34 13.29 13.96
C GLU A 76 16.01 14.33 15.03
N GLU A 77 16.66 15.49 15.00
CA GLU A 77 16.44 16.59 15.94
C GLU A 77 15.01 17.12 15.82
N VAL A 78 14.52 17.29 14.59
CA VAL A 78 13.15 17.72 14.31
C VAL A 78 12.14 16.65 14.77
N PHE A 79 12.47 15.37 14.57
CA PHE A 79 11.65 14.28 15.10
C PHE A 79 11.54 14.35 16.63
N GLN A 80 12.66 14.53 17.35
CA GLN A 80 12.64 14.61 18.82
C GLN A 80 11.78 15.78 19.30
N ILE A 81 11.99 16.98 18.74
CA ILE A 81 11.22 18.17 19.10
C ILE A 81 9.72 17.94 18.89
N LYS A 82 9.32 17.40 17.74
CA LYS A 82 7.91 17.11 17.45
C LYS A 82 7.36 15.99 18.33
N PHE A 83 8.18 15.02 18.70
CA PHE A 83 7.77 13.94 19.59
C PHE A 83 7.52 14.47 21.01
N ASP A 84 8.38 15.36 21.51
CA ASP A 84 8.19 16.02 22.80
C ASP A 84 6.91 16.85 22.81
N TYR A 85 6.60 17.56 21.71
CA TYR A 85 5.31 18.25 21.57
C TYR A 85 4.12 17.29 21.57
N LEU A 86 4.20 16.12 20.91
CA LEU A 86 3.13 15.12 20.98
C LEU A 86 2.86 14.66 22.41
N ILE A 87 3.91 14.38 23.19
CA ILE A 87 3.77 13.94 24.58
C ILE A 87 3.18 15.04 25.46
N ARG A 88 3.59 16.29 25.24
CA ARG A 88 3.09 17.46 25.98
C ARG A 88 1.62 17.77 25.67
N ASP A 89 1.29 17.81 24.38
CA ASP A 89 -0.02 18.24 23.90
C ASP A 89 -1.07 17.12 24.05
N TYR A 90 -0.64 15.84 24.06
CA TYR A 90 -1.49 14.66 24.23
C TYR A 90 -1.05 13.81 25.43
N PRO A 91 -1.21 14.31 26.67
CA PRO A 91 -0.72 13.62 27.86
C PRO A 91 -1.40 12.26 28.09
N SER A 92 -2.64 12.08 27.63
CA SER A 92 -3.34 10.80 27.69
C SER A 92 -2.71 9.74 26.76
N ALA A 93 -2.10 10.16 25.64
CA ALA A 93 -1.42 9.27 24.70
C ALA A 93 0.01 8.89 25.14
N LYS A 94 0.59 9.63 26.11
CA LYS A 94 1.99 9.49 26.55
C LYS A 94 2.42 8.04 26.81
N PRO A 95 1.71 7.23 27.61
CA PRO A 95 2.17 5.86 27.91
C PRO A 95 2.32 4.98 26.66
N TYR A 96 1.40 5.13 25.71
CA TYR A 96 1.42 4.39 24.46
C TYR A 96 2.51 4.92 23.51
N LEU A 97 2.65 6.24 23.42
CA LEU A 97 3.68 6.87 22.58
C LEU A 97 5.09 6.53 23.07
N GLU A 98 5.34 6.56 24.38
CA GLU A 98 6.64 6.15 24.95
C GLU A 98 6.95 4.67 24.69
N PHE A 99 5.93 3.80 24.70
CA PHE A 99 6.08 2.42 24.26
C PHE A 99 6.48 2.33 22.79
N LEU A 100 5.77 3.03 21.90
CA LEU A 100 6.04 3.07 20.46
C LEU A 100 7.42 3.69 20.14
N TYR A 101 7.87 4.66 20.94
CA TYR A 101 9.16 5.32 20.78
C TYR A 101 10.35 4.36 20.91
N ARG A 102 10.20 3.26 21.66
CA ARG A 102 11.25 2.24 21.83
C ARG A 102 11.67 1.62 20.49
N THR A 103 10.76 1.58 19.52
CA THR A 103 11.01 1.04 18.17
C THR A 103 11.13 2.12 17.10
N LYS A 104 11.35 3.40 17.47
CA LYS A 104 11.40 4.56 16.56
C LYS A 104 12.28 4.37 15.32
N THR A 105 13.38 3.63 15.46
CA THR A 105 14.30 3.34 14.35
C THR A 105 13.62 2.56 13.22
N TYR A 106 12.61 1.75 13.53
CA TYR A 106 11.92 0.91 12.55
C TYR A 106 10.74 1.60 11.86
N TRP A 107 10.27 2.75 12.34
CA TRP A 107 9.08 3.40 11.78
C TRP A 107 9.18 4.89 11.47
N ALA A 108 10.03 5.64 12.17
CA ALA A 108 10.18 7.07 11.91
C ALA A 108 11.05 7.31 10.66
N HIS A 109 10.69 8.32 9.88
CA HIS A 109 11.25 8.54 8.54
C HIS A 109 12.72 8.93 8.60
N CYS A 110 13.13 9.75 9.57
CA CYS A 110 14.53 10.13 9.78
C CYS A 110 15.50 8.93 9.90
N PHE A 111 15.05 7.79 10.47
CA PHE A 111 15.83 6.56 10.59
C PHE A 111 15.67 5.62 9.38
N THR A 112 14.49 5.61 8.77
CA THR A 112 14.16 4.67 7.67
C THR A 112 14.48 5.22 6.28
N LYS A 113 14.71 6.54 6.12
CA LYS A 113 14.95 7.20 4.82
C LYS A 113 16.13 6.66 4.01
N PHE A 114 17.12 6.08 4.68
CA PHE A 114 18.29 5.48 4.03
C PHE A 114 18.03 4.06 3.52
N LYS A 115 16.83 3.54 3.72
CA LYS A 115 16.41 2.20 3.29
C LYS A 115 15.54 2.35 2.05
N PHE A 116 16.01 1.85 0.91
CA PHE A 116 15.24 1.89 -0.32
C PHE A 116 14.07 0.90 -0.26
N THR A 117 12.84 1.41 -0.20
CA THR A 117 11.61 0.60 -0.20
C THR A 117 10.80 0.75 -1.48
N GLY A 118 11.31 1.45 -2.50
CA GLY A 118 10.55 1.74 -3.72
C GLY A 118 9.25 2.52 -3.47
N GLY A 119 9.21 3.33 -2.41
CA GLY A 119 8.01 4.06 -1.98
C GLY A 119 7.03 3.23 -1.13
N MET A 120 7.34 1.96 -0.84
CA MET A 120 6.51 1.14 0.04
C MET A 120 6.68 1.59 1.49
N ILE A 121 5.61 2.12 2.07
CA ILE A 121 5.51 2.48 3.49
C ILE A 121 4.47 1.63 4.23
N ALA A 122 3.70 0.84 3.49
CA ALA A 122 2.66 -0.04 4.01
C ALA A 122 2.66 -1.38 3.26
N SER A 123 2.13 -2.43 3.89
CA SER A 123 1.85 -3.73 3.30
C SER A 123 0.62 -3.70 2.37
N SER A 124 0.24 -2.56 1.79
CA SER A 124 -1.05 -2.34 1.12
C SER A 124 -1.39 -3.37 0.04
N ARG A 125 -0.41 -3.85 -0.73
CA ARG A 125 -0.60 -4.94 -1.71
C ARG A 125 -0.99 -6.24 -1.02
N VAL A 126 -0.28 -6.61 0.04
CA VAL A 126 -0.55 -7.82 0.82
C VAL A 126 -1.89 -7.68 1.56
N GLU A 127 -2.20 -6.50 2.10
CA GLU A 127 -3.50 -6.25 2.74
C GLU A 127 -4.68 -6.33 1.77
N SER A 128 -4.51 -5.87 0.53
CA SER A 128 -5.54 -6.01 -0.51
C SER A 128 -5.81 -7.49 -0.81
N VAL A 129 -4.76 -8.30 -0.95
CA VAL A 129 -4.89 -9.75 -1.14
C VAL A 129 -5.52 -10.40 0.09
N ASN A 130 -5.09 -10.02 1.30
CA ASN A 130 -5.67 -10.50 2.55
C ASN A 130 -7.15 -10.13 2.68
N ALA A 131 -7.54 -8.91 2.29
CA ALA A 131 -8.93 -8.46 2.32
C ALA A 131 -9.77 -9.23 1.30
N CYS A 132 -9.23 -9.52 0.12
CA CYS A 132 -9.90 -10.36 -0.86
C CYS A 132 -10.11 -11.77 -0.30
N LEU A 133 -9.05 -12.41 0.21
CA LEU A 133 -9.12 -13.73 0.84
C LEU A 133 -10.12 -13.75 2.00
N LYS A 134 -10.10 -12.76 2.90
CA LYS A 134 -11.07 -12.64 4.00
C LYS A 134 -12.51 -12.51 3.52
N ARG A 135 -12.75 -11.86 2.38
CA ARG A 135 -14.10 -11.76 1.79
C ARG A 135 -14.58 -13.10 1.24
N LEU A 136 -13.65 -13.87 0.70
CA LEU A 136 -13.94 -15.17 0.10
C LEU A 136 -14.06 -16.27 1.15
N LEU A 137 -13.29 -16.14 2.23
CA LEU A 137 -13.28 -17.00 3.40
C LEU A 137 -14.24 -16.41 4.44
N HIS A 138 -15.51 -16.82 4.38
CA HIS A 138 -16.59 -16.28 5.21
C HIS A 138 -16.36 -16.35 6.73
N ASN A 139 -15.45 -17.20 7.22
CA ASN A 139 -15.08 -17.29 8.63
C ASN A 139 -13.60 -17.71 8.80
N SER A 140 -13.09 -17.68 10.04
CA SER A 140 -11.69 -18.05 10.34
C SER A 140 -11.48 -19.55 10.57
N ASN A 141 -12.54 -20.37 10.52
CA ASN A 141 -12.52 -21.81 10.80
C ASN A 141 -12.54 -22.65 9.50
N VAL A 142 -12.16 -22.06 8.37
CA VAL A 142 -12.15 -22.76 7.08
C VAL A 142 -11.01 -23.78 7.04
N PRO A 143 -11.26 -25.02 6.57
CA PRO A 143 -10.21 -25.99 6.29
C PRO A 143 -9.12 -25.44 5.38
N LEU A 144 -7.89 -25.92 5.57
CA LEU A 144 -6.73 -25.50 4.77
C LEU A 144 -6.92 -25.78 3.26
N CYS A 145 -7.63 -26.86 2.92
CA CYS A 145 -7.94 -27.21 1.53
C CYS A 145 -8.83 -26.15 0.86
N ASP A 146 -9.79 -25.60 1.60
CA ASP A 146 -10.70 -24.57 1.10
C ASP A 146 -9.95 -23.24 0.92
N LEU A 147 -9.05 -22.92 1.86
CA LEU A 147 -8.12 -21.79 1.71
C LEU A 147 -7.28 -21.93 0.44
N MET A 148 -6.70 -23.11 0.19
CA MET A 148 -5.89 -23.37 -1.00
C MET A 148 -6.70 -23.25 -2.29
N THR A 149 -7.93 -23.78 -2.29
CA THR A 149 -8.85 -23.68 -3.43
C THR A 149 -9.12 -22.22 -3.76
N GLU A 150 -9.33 -21.39 -2.74
CA GLU A 150 -9.60 -19.97 -2.94
C GLU A 150 -8.38 -19.17 -3.38
N ILE A 151 -7.18 -19.51 -2.88
CA ILE A 151 -5.92 -18.96 -3.38
C ILE A 151 -5.75 -19.29 -4.86
N GLN A 152 -5.98 -20.54 -5.26
CA GLN A 152 -5.89 -20.95 -6.66
C GLN A 152 -6.89 -20.17 -7.52
N ARG A 153 -8.13 -20.00 -7.06
CA ARG A 153 -9.15 -19.23 -7.76
C ARG A 153 -8.71 -17.78 -8.00
N LEU A 154 -8.04 -17.15 -7.03
CA LEU A 154 -7.49 -15.80 -7.18
C LEU A 154 -6.35 -15.74 -8.20
N LEU A 155 -5.46 -16.74 -8.22
CA LEU A 155 -4.40 -16.84 -9.22
C LEU A 155 -4.99 -16.98 -10.62
N ASP A 156 -5.98 -17.87 -10.79
CA ASP A 156 -6.65 -18.07 -12.08
C ASP A 156 -7.36 -16.80 -12.58
N MET A 157 -7.95 -16.01 -11.67
CA MET A 157 -8.55 -14.71 -12.01
C MET A 157 -7.47 -13.71 -12.48
N GLN A 158 -6.34 -13.66 -11.78
CA GLN A 158 -5.24 -12.77 -12.12
C GLN A 158 -4.61 -13.16 -13.48
N ASP A 159 -4.48 -14.45 -13.77
CA ASP A 159 -3.96 -14.94 -15.04
C ASP A 159 -4.89 -14.59 -16.21
N LYS A 160 -6.21 -14.76 -16.04
CA LYS A 160 -7.21 -14.33 -17.02
C LYS A 160 -7.17 -12.82 -17.29
N GLU A 161 -7.00 -12.01 -16.24
CA GLU A 161 -6.88 -10.57 -16.37
C GLU A 161 -5.57 -10.16 -17.09
N ASN A 162 -4.46 -10.83 -16.78
CA ASN A 162 -3.19 -10.64 -17.48
C ASN A 162 -3.29 -11.02 -18.96
N GLU A 163 -3.94 -12.14 -19.26
CA GLU A 163 -4.16 -12.59 -20.64
C GLU A 163 -5.03 -11.60 -21.40
N TYR A 164 -6.14 -11.13 -20.80
CA TYR A 164 -6.97 -10.09 -21.38
C TYR A 164 -6.18 -8.80 -21.64
N ASN A 165 -5.36 -8.36 -20.67
CA ASN A 165 -4.52 -7.16 -20.82
C ASN A 165 -3.48 -7.33 -21.93
N TYR A 166 -2.86 -8.51 -22.03
CA TYR A 166 -1.94 -8.84 -23.13
C TYR A 166 -2.66 -8.77 -24.48
N TRP A 167 -3.82 -9.43 -24.61
CA TRP A 167 -4.63 -9.38 -25.82
C TRP A 167 -5.01 -7.95 -26.18
N ARG A 168 -5.52 -7.18 -25.21
CA ARG A 168 -5.88 -5.77 -25.38
C ARG A 168 -4.71 -4.92 -25.90
N LEU A 169 -3.49 -5.14 -25.40
CA LEU A 169 -2.29 -4.44 -25.85
C LEU A 169 -1.76 -4.94 -27.21
N SER A 170 -2.02 -6.20 -27.55
CA SER A 170 -1.60 -6.84 -28.79
C SER A 170 -2.51 -6.57 -29.99
N ILE A 171 -3.74 -6.09 -29.76
CA ILE A 171 -4.61 -5.62 -30.84
C ILE A 171 -3.91 -4.43 -31.52
N HIS A 172 -3.49 -4.63 -32.77
CA HIS A 172 -2.97 -3.58 -33.62
C HIS A 172 -4.10 -2.58 -33.92
N CYS A 173 -4.27 -1.58 -33.06
CA CYS A 173 -5.07 -0.41 -33.42
C CYS A 173 -4.34 0.32 -34.55
N LEU A 174 -4.90 0.32 -35.76
CA LEU A 174 -4.51 1.28 -36.79
C LEU A 174 -4.80 2.68 -36.24
N ARG A 175 -3.78 3.29 -35.61
CA ARG A 175 -3.83 4.64 -35.07
C ARG A 175 -3.90 5.62 -36.24
N ASN A 176 -5.09 5.83 -36.79
CA ASN A 176 -5.32 7.03 -37.57
C ASN A 176 -5.26 8.21 -36.58
N GLN A 177 -4.18 8.99 -36.68
CA GLN A 177 -3.91 10.18 -35.86
C GLN A 177 -4.82 11.36 -36.23
N THR A 178 -6.12 11.13 -36.39
CA THR A 178 -7.08 12.23 -36.48
C THR A 178 -7.50 12.62 -35.07
N ASN A 179 -7.46 13.91 -34.76
CA ASN A 179 -7.86 14.46 -33.46
C ASN A 179 -9.35 14.16 -33.23
N THR A 180 -9.69 13.06 -32.56
CA THR A 180 -11.08 12.61 -32.37
C THR A 180 -11.81 13.33 -31.23
N ASN A 181 -11.15 14.27 -30.55
CA ASN A 181 -11.73 15.02 -29.43
C ASN A 181 -13.02 15.79 -29.81
N PHE A 182 -13.25 16.06 -31.09
CA PHE A 182 -14.50 16.69 -31.55
C PHE A 182 -15.75 15.85 -31.25
N LEU A 183 -15.65 14.51 -31.20
CA LEU A 183 -16.78 13.62 -30.94
C LEU A 183 -17.24 13.66 -29.48
N PHE A 184 -16.34 14.03 -28.56
CA PHE A 184 -16.59 14.06 -27.12
C PHE A 184 -16.52 15.47 -26.54
N THR A 185 -16.72 16.52 -27.35
CA THR A 185 -16.48 17.92 -26.97
C THR A 185 -17.07 18.32 -25.61
N ARG A 186 -18.31 17.91 -25.29
CA ARG A 186 -18.93 18.23 -23.98
C ARG A 186 -18.28 17.49 -22.82
N VAL A 187 -17.88 16.23 -23.04
CA VAL A 187 -17.17 15.42 -22.04
C VAL A 187 -15.77 15.98 -21.84
N ASP A 188 -15.05 16.29 -22.92
CA ASP A 188 -13.72 16.89 -22.89
C ASP A 188 -13.69 18.22 -22.14
N GLN A 189 -14.67 19.10 -22.37
CA GLN A 189 -14.83 20.35 -21.61
C GLN A 189 -14.98 20.12 -20.10
N CYS A 190 -15.79 19.12 -19.70
CA CYS A 190 -15.95 18.76 -18.30
C CYS A 190 -14.65 18.19 -17.71
N LEU A 191 -13.97 17.30 -18.43
CA LEU A 191 -12.71 16.71 -17.98
C LEU A 191 -11.63 17.78 -17.78
N ASN A 192 -11.50 18.73 -18.71
CA ASN A 192 -10.54 19.84 -18.60
C ASN A 192 -10.81 20.78 -17.42
N GLN A 193 -12.06 20.89 -16.97
CA GLN A 193 -12.42 21.75 -15.85
C GLN A 193 -11.98 21.14 -14.49
N PHE A 194 -11.97 19.82 -14.36
CA PHE A 194 -11.84 19.15 -13.07
C PHE A 194 -10.62 18.24 -12.92
N LEU A 195 -9.94 17.88 -14.02
CA LEU A 195 -8.89 16.86 -13.99
C LEU A 195 -7.50 17.43 -14.26
N THR A 196 -6.50 16.76 -13.66
CA THR A 196 -5.09 17.08 -13.91
C THR A 196 -4.64 16.54 -15.27
N PRO A 197 -3.58 17.10 -15.89
CA PRO A 197 -3.12 16.70 -17.22
C PRO A 197 -2.84 15.19 -17.37
N THR A 198 -2.34 14.53 -16.32
CA THR A 198 -2.07 13.09 -16.34
C THR A 198 -3.34 12.27 -16.43
N ILE A 199 -4.36 12.62 -15.66
CA ILE A 199 -5.66 11.92 -15.66
C ILE A 199 -6.45 12.27 -16.94
N LEU A 200 -6.35 13.52 -17.38
CA LEU A 200 -6.93 13.97 -18.66
C LEU A 200 -6.40 13.13 -19.83
N LYS A 201 -5.08 12.87 -19.86
CA LYS A 201 -4.46 12.02 -20.87
C LYS A 201 -5.02 10.60 -20.88
N VAL A 202 -5.26 10.01 -19.71
CA VAL A 202 -5.86 8.66 -19.59
C VAL A 202 -7.25 8.65 -20.21
N HIS A 203 -8.10 9.62 -19.86
CA HIS A 203 -9.45 9.69 -20.44
C HIS A 203 -9.44 10.02 -21.94
N HIS A 204 -8.52 10.84 -22.41
CA HIS A 204 -8.31 11.06 -23.85
C HIS A 204 -7.90 9.78 -24.56
N ASP A 205 -7.04 8.97 -23.94
CA ASP A 205 -6.65 7.66 -24.45
C ASP A 205 -7.85 6.69 -24.51
N GLU A 206 -8.71 6.67 -23.48
CA GLU A 206 -9.93 5.86 -23.44
C GLU A 206 -10.98 6.31 -24.46
N MET A 207 -11.25 7.61 -24.55
CA MET A 207 -12.18 8.18 -25.55
C MET A 207 -11.70 7.87 -26.97
N ARG A 208 -10.40 7.97 -27.24
CA ARG A 208 -9.82 7.53 -28.51
C ARG A 208 -10.08 6.05 -28.75
N GLN A 209 -9.80 5.20 -27.77
CA GLN A 209 -10.01 3.75 -27.88
C GLN A 209 -11.46 3.36 -28.18
N SER A 210 -12.44 4.07 -27.62
CA SER A 210 -13.87 3.81 -27.84
C SER A 210 -14.34 3.92 -29.29
N LEU A 211 -13.57 4.63 -30.13
CA LEU A 211 -13.90 4.88 -31.53
C LEU A 211 -13.28 3.86 -32.50
N TYR A 212 -12.42 2.98 -32.00
CA TYR A 212 -11.77 1.97 -32.81
C TYR A 212 -12.45 0.61 -32.60
N TYR A 213 -13.53 0.38 -33.34
CA TYR A 213 -14.04 -0.97 -33.59
C TYR A 213 -14.25 -1.15 -35.09
N THR A 214 -13.33 -1.85 -35.75
CA THR A 214 -13.55 -2.38 -37.10
C THR A 214 -13.59 -3.89 -37.00
N ARG A 215 -14.78 -4.46 -37.27
CA ARG A 215 -14.94 -5.88 -37.57
C ARG A 215 -13.98 -6.23 -38.71
N THR A 216 -13.07 -7.18 -38.49
CA THR A 216 -12.35 -7.82 -39.59
C THR A 216 -13.38 -8.42 -40.54
N PRO A 217 -13.36 -8.09 -41.86
CA PRO A 217 -14.19 -8.80 -42.81
C PRO A 217 -13.82 -10.29 -42.75
N ASP A 218 -14.82 -11.14 -42.51
CA ASP A 218 -14.64 -12.59 -42.48
C ASP A 218 -14.02 -13.04 -43.82
N ILE A 219 -12.93 -13.80 -43.77
CA ILE A 219 -12.31 -14.49 -44.93
C ILE A 219 -13.09 -15.79 -45.17
#